data_AF-A0A0P7XXH2-F1
#
_entry.id   AF-A0A0P7XXH2-F1
#
_cell.length_a   1.000
_cell.length_b   1.000
_cell.length_c   1.000
_cell.angle_alpha   90.00
_cell.angle_beta   90.00
_cell.angle_gamma   90.00
#
_symmetry.space_group_name_H-M   'P 1'
#
loop_
_entity.id
_entity.type
_entity.pdbx_description
1 polymer ?
#
loop_
_entity_poly.entity_id
_entity_poly.type
_entity_poly.pdbx_seq_one_letter_code
_entity_poly.pdbx_strand_id
1 'polypeptide(L)'
;VSRVPVESCEQYTGCAECLGSRDPHCGWCVLHSVCSRKDRCERAEEPQRFTSDLRQCVQLSVQPRNISVTMSEVQLVLQARNVPDLSAGVNCSFEDYMETEGLIEGNYIYCRSPSARDVIPITRGQ
;
A
#
# COMPACT_ATOMS: atom_id res chain seq x y z
N VAL A 1 40.48 -1.98 6.03
CA VAL A 1 39.64 -0.85 5.56
C VAL A 1 38.29 -1.43 5.16
N SER A 2 37.18 -0.95 5.71
CA SER A 2 35.82 -1.36 5.34
C SER A 2 35.10 -0.23 4.62
N ARG A 3 34.34 -0.55 3.56
CA ARG A 3 33.51 0.41 2.84
C ARG A 3 32.12 0.41 3.46
N VAL A 4 31.72 1.52 4.07
CA VAL A 4 30.37 1.71 4.62
C VAL A 4 29.51 2.41 3.57
N PRO A 5 28.31 1.90 3.24
CA PRO A 5 27.37 2.60 2.37
C PRO A 5 27.04 3.99 2.90
N VAL A 6 26.88 4.96 1.99
CA VAL A 6 26.51 6.35 2.36
C VAL A 6 25.08 6.41 2.91
N GLU A 7 24.21 5.53 2.45
CA GLU A 7 22.84 5.37 2.91
C GLU A 7 22.50 3.90 3.07
N SER A 8 21.50 3.62 3.92
CA SER A 8 20.91 2.30 4.11
C SER A 8 19.39 2.41 4.23
N CYS A 9 18.75 3.13 3.30
CA CYS A 9 17.32 3.43 3.33
C CYS A 9 16.46 2.15 3.35
N GLU A 10 16.91 1.09 2.68
CA GLU A 10 16.22 -0.21 2.58
C GLU A 10 15.99 -0.89 3.95
N GLN A 11 16.64 -0.41 5.02
CA GLN A 11 16.37 -0.88 6.39
C GLN A 11 14.97 -0.50 6.91
N TYR A 12 14.33 0.53 6.32
CA TYR A 12 13.01 1.00 6.74
C TYR A 12 11.91 0.34 5.91
N THR A 13 10.99 -0.37 6.58
CA THR A 13 9.94 -1.16 5.92
C THR A 13 8.62 -0.42 5.77
N GLY A 14 8.48 0.75 6.40
CA GLY A 14 7.30 1.60 6.31
C GLY A 14 7.63 3.04 5.92
N CYS A 15 6.71 3.69 5.20
CA CYS A 15 6.85 5.09 4.79
C CYS A 15 7.10 6.03 5.99
N ALA A 16 6.39 5.82 7.10
CA ALA A 16 6.54 6.65 8.28
C ALA A 16 7.93 6.52 8.94
N GLU A 17 8.50 5.32 8.96
CA GLU A 17 9.86 5.09 9.47
C GLU A 17 10.90 5.66 8.51
N CYS A 18 10.75 5.40 7.21
CA CYS A 18 11.61 5.90 6.15
C CYS A 18 11.78 7.42 6.23
N LEU A 19 10.67 8.15 6.20
CA LEU A 19 10.66 9.61 6.19
C LEU A 19 10.84 10.21 7.60
N GLY A 20 10.51 9.43 8.64
CA GLY A 20 10.75 9.77 10.03
C GLY A 20 12.23 9.72 10.42
N SER A 21 13.05 8.95 9.69
CA SER A 21 14.51 8.90 9.88
C SER A 21 15.20 10.25 9.64
N ARG A 22 14.60 11.09 8.77
CA ARG A 22 15.13 12.37 8.30
C ARG A 22 16.50 12.26 7.60
N ASP A 23 16.86 11.07 7.10
CA ASP A 23 18.01 10.93 6.22
C ASP A 23 17.69 11.59 4.87
N PRO A 24 18.47 12.60 4.43
CA PRO A 24 18.20 13.35 3.20
C PRO A 24 18.32 12.51 1.91
N HIS A 25 18.94 11.32 1.98
CA HIS A 25 19.04 10.42 0.85
C HIS A 25 17.79 9.55 0.69
N CYS A 26 16.98 9.41 1.74
CA CYS A 26 15.88 8.48 1.78
C CYS A 26 14.55 9.13 1.41
N GLY A 27 13.79 8.44 0.57
CA GLY A 27 12.39 8.70 0.34
C GLY A 27 11.61 7.42 0.07
N TRP A 28 10.29 7.55 -0.02
CA TRP A 28 9.40 6.42 -0.19
C TRP A 28 9.00 6.25 -1.65
N CYS A 29 9.31 5.09 -2.23
CA CYS A 29 8.89 4.69 -3.58
C CYS A 29 7.51 4.05 -3.50
N VAL A 30 6.46 4.82 -3.80
CA VAL A 30 5.07 4.54 -3.39
C VAL A 30 4.56 3.20 -3.89
N LEU A 31 4.66 2.91 -5.20
CA LEU A 31 4.12 1.67 -5.78
C LEU A 31 5.01 0.43 -5.55
N HIS A 32 6.29 0.63 -5.22
CA HIS A 32 7.18 -0.47 -4.88
C HIS A 32 7.18 -0.79 -3.38
N SER A 33 6.57 0.06 -2.56
CA SER A 33 6.52 -0.07 -1.10
C SER A 33 7.90 -0.22 -0.46
N VAL A 34 8.90 0.52 -0.96
CA VAL A 34 10.29 0.49 -0.45
C VAL A 34 10.81 1.89 -0.13
N CYS A 35 11.65 1.96 0.91
CA CYS A 35 12.43 3.14 1.22
C CYS A 35 13.75 3.11 0.44
N SER A 36 13.98 4.09 -0.43
CA SER A 36 15.17 4.13 -1.28
C SER A 36 15.52 5.57 -1.66
N ARG A 37 16.65 5.72 -2.37
CA ARG A 37 16.97 6.99 -3.02
C ARG A 37 16.08 7.22 -4.23
N LYS A 38 15.86 8.50 -4.58
CA LYS A 38 15.05 8.90 -5.73
C LYS A 38 15.52 8.25 -7.05
N ASP A 39 16.83 8.17 -7.26
CA ASP A 39 17.44 7.56 -8.47
C ASP A 39 17.31 6.02 -8.53
N ARG A 40 16.96 5.37 -7.41
CA ARG A 40 16.65 3.94 -7.35
C ARG A 40 15.16 3.63 -7.40
N CYS A 41 14.30 4.64 -7.44
CA CYS A 41 12.85 4.45 -7.57
C CYS A 41 12.45 4.61 -9.04
N GLU A 42 11.89 3.57 -9.63
CA GLU A 42 11.47 3.61 -11.03
C GLU A 42 10.36 4.67 -11.22
N ARG A 43 10.52 5.50 -12.26
CA ARG A 43 9.56 6.58 -12.60
C ARG A 43 9.35 7.60 -11.47
N ALA A 44 10.31 7.79 -10.57
CA ALA A 44 10.20 8.69 -9.41
C ALA A 44 9.87 10.17 -9.73
N GLU A 45 10.09 10.62 -10.98
CA GLU A 45 9.74 11.98 -11.42
C GLU A 45 8.25 12.16 -11.72
N GLU A 46 7.48 11.08 -11.82
CA GLU A 46 6.04 11.18 -12.05
C GLU A 46 5.29 11.58 -10.77
N PRO A 47 4.14 12.27 -10.90
CA PRO A 47 3.36 12.73 -9.75
C PRO A 47 3.07 11.58 -8.77
N GLN A 48 3.38 11.82 -7.49
CA GLN A 48 3.08 10.92 -6.38
C GLN A 48 3.70 9.51 -6.47
N ARG A 49 4.68 9.27 -7.37
CA ARG A 49 5.44 8.01 -7.40
C ARG A 49 6.54 7.92 -6.34
N PHE A 50 7.10 9.06 -5.96
CA PHE A 50 8.12 9.17 -4.93
C PHE A 50 7.80 10.34 -4.00
N THR A 51 8.07 10.18 -2.71
CA THR A 51 7.91 11.27 -1.74
C THR A 51 9.04 11.30 -0.72
N SER A 52 9.42 12.52 -0.33
CA SER A 52 10.29 12.82 0.80
C SER A 52 9.57 13.55 1.94
N ASP A 53 8.24 13.76 1.84
CA ASP A 53 7.41 14.38 2.86
C ASP A 53 6.57 13.32 3.57
N LEU A 54 6.72 13.24 4.90
CA LEU A 54 5.96 12.34 5.77
C LEU A 54 4.44 12.49 5.59
N ARG A 55 3.94 13.70 5.28
CA ARG A 55 2.52 13.97 5.05
C ARG A 55 1.98 13.36 3.76
N GLN A 56 2.87 12.99 2.85
CA GLN A 56 2.57 12.37 1.57
C GLN A 56 2.70 10.84 1.62
N CYS A 57 2.84 10.22 2.80
CA CYS A 57 2.64 8.78 2.93
C CYS A 57 1.22 8.39 2.51
N VAL A 58 1.07 7.20 1.91
CA VAL A 58 -0.20 6.67 1.43
C VAL A 58 -1.22 6.62 2.56
N GLN A 59 -2.44 7.09 2.29
CA GLN A 59 -3.57 6.96 3.22
C GLN A 59 -4.68 6.18 2.53
N LEU A 60 -5.15 5.12 3.19
CA LEU A 60 -6.21 4.25 2.69
C LEU A 60 -7.38 4.27 3.67
N SER A 61 -8.59 4.52 3.18
CA SER A 61 -9.82 4.32 3.92
C SER A 61 -10.69 3.26 3.24
N VAL A 62 -11.39 2.46 4.05
CA VAL A 62 -12.23 1.34 3.59
C VAL A 62 -13.61 1.48 4.22
N GLN A 63 -14.67 1.24 3.43
CA GLN A 63 -16.05 1.24 3.89
C GLN A 63 -16.83 0.06 3.27
N PRO A 64 -17.51 -0.78 4.07
CA PRO A 64 -17.46 -0.84 5.53
C PRO A 64 -16.11 -1.33 6.07
N ARG A 65 -15.74 -0.90 7.28
CA ARG A 65 -14.51 -1.37 7.96
C ARG A 65 -14.66 -2.73 8.60
N ASN A 66 -15.89 -3.09 8.97
CA ASN A 66 -16.22 -4.34 9.63
C ASN A 66 -17.32 -5.04 8.84
N ILE A 67 -17.15 -6.34 8.62
CA ILE A 67 -18.13 -7.21 7.96
C ILE A 67 -18.26 -8.49 8.79
N SER A 68 -19.45 -9.08 8.80
CA SER A 68 -19.66 -10.38 9.46
C SER A 68 -19.02 -11.49 8.63
N VAL A 69 -18.39 -12.47 9.29
CA VAL A 69 -17.81 -13.67 8.64
C VAL A 69 -18.86 -14.45 7.84
N THR A 70 -20.14 -14.35 8.22
CA THR A 70 -21.25 -14.99 7.50
C THR A 70 -21.67 -14.24 6.23
N MET A 71 -21.26 -12.99 6.07
CA MET A 71 -21.50 -12.23 4.84
C MET A 71 -20.48 -12.67 3.77
N SER A 72 -20.85 -12.53 2.51
CA SER A 72 -19.99 -12.89 1.37
C SER A 72 -20.21 -11.90 0.25
N GLU A 73 -19.16 -11.63 -0.52
CA GLU A 73 -19.18 -10.68 -1.65
C GLU A 73 -19.67 -9.29 -1.27
N VAL A 74 -19.37 -8.81 -0.06
CA VAL A 74 -19.73 -7.46 0.37
C VAL A 74 -18.92 -6.46 -0.46
N GLN A 75 -19.59 -5.52 -1.11
CA GLN A 75 -18.92 -4.46 -1.84
C GLN A 75 -18.20 -3.52 -0.85
N LEU A 76 -16.89 -3.42 -1.00
CA LEU A 76 -16.03 -2.50 -0.27
C LEU A 76 -15.72 -1.30 -1.16
N VAL A 77 -15.83 -0.11 -0.58
CA VAL A 77 -15.45 1.15 -1.21
C VAL A 77 -14.18 1.63 -0.52
N LEU A 78 -13.10 1.75 -1.29
CA LEU A 78 -11.82 2.23 -0.82
C LEU A 78 -11.55 3.63 -1.39
N GLN A 79 -10.97 4.49 -0.57
CA GLN A 79 -10.43 5.78 -1.01
C GLN A 79 -8.95 5.84 -0.65
N ALA A 80 -8.11 5.92 -1.67
CA ALA A 80 -6.67 6.09 -1.53
C ALA A 80 -6.29 7.57 -1.73
N ARG A 81 -5.37 8.07 -0.92
CA ARG A 81 -4.77 9.41 -1.05
C ARG A 81 -3.26 9.30 -1.07
N ASN A 82 -2.61 10.29 -1.69
CA ASN A 82 -1.17 10.33 -1.89
C ASN A 82 -0.65 9.11 -2.68
N VAL A 83 -1.41 8.69 -3.68
CA VAL A 83 -1.07 7.60 -4.60
C VAL A 83 -0.98 8.17 -6.01
N PRO A 84 -0.10 7.63 -6.88
CA PRO A 84 -0.05 8.03 -8.28
C PRO A 84 -1.30 7.57 -9.03
N ASP A 85 -1.37 7.87 -10.33
CA ASP A 85 -2.42 7.35 -11.19
C ASP A 85 -2.45 5.81 -11.17
N LEU A 86 -3.62 5.26 -10.85
CA LEU A 86 -3.88 3.83 -10.70
C LEU A 86 -4.60 3.23 -11.90
N SER A 87 -4.77 3.98 -13.01
CA SER A 87 -5.49 3.52 -14.21
C SER A 87 -4.92 2.24 -14.85
N ALA A 88 -3.69 1.85 -14.48
CA ALA A 88 -3.08 0.58 -14.89
C ALA A 88 -3.77 -0.65 -14.27
N GLY A 89 -4.63 -0.45 -13.27
CA GLY A 89 -5.34 -1.50 -12.55
C GLY A 89 -4.81 -1.71 -11.13
N VAL A 90 -5.69 -2.20 -10.27
CA VAL A 90 -5.37 -2.54 -8.87
C VAL A 90 -6.08 -3.81 -8.48
N ASN A 91 -5.45 -4.58 -7.60
CA ASN A 91 -6.08 -5.71 -6.94
C ASN A 91 -6.19 -5.45 -5.44
N CYS A 92 -7.27 -5.94 -4.84
CA CYS A 92 -7.48 -5.96 -3.40
C CYS A 92 -7.12 -7.35 -2.87
N SER A 93 -5.98 -7.43 -2.18
CA SER A 93 -5.58 -8.62 -1.42
C SER A 93 -6.03 -8.52 0.04
N PHE A 94 -6.64 -9.60 0.53
CA PHE A 94 -6.99 -9.79 1.94
C PHE A 94 -5.96 -10.72 2.56
N GLU A 95 -4.86 -10.11 3.02
CA GLU A 95 -3.62 -10.83 3.37
C GLU A 95 -3.22 -11.79 2.24
N ASP A 96 -2.80 -13.01 2.58
CA ASP A 96 -2.38 -14.04 1.62
C ASP A 96 -3.51 -15.01 1.23
N TYR A 97 -4.77 -14.72 1.61
CA TYR A 97 -5.88 -15.65 1.45
C TYR A 97 -6.62 -15.51 0.12
N MET A 98 -6.88 -14.27 -0.28
CA MET A 98 -7.73 -13.98 -1.43
C MET A 98 -7.32 -12.66 -2.07
N GLU A 99 -7.38 -12.64 -3.40
CA GLU A 99 -7.15 -11.46 -4.20
C GLU A 99 -8.33 -11.26 -5.16
N THR A 100 -8.81 -10.02 -5.26
CA THR A 100 -9.89 -9.63 -6.17
C THR A 100 -9.45 -8.46 -7.04
N GLU A 101 -9.88 -8.44 -8.29
CA GLU A 101 -9.71 -7.27 -9.15
C GLU A 101 -10.52 -6.09 -8.59
N GLY A 102 -9.87 -4.93 -8.50
CA GLY A 102 -10.48 -3.68 -8.07
C GLY A 102 -10.96 -2.85 -9.25
N LEU A 103 -12.24 -2.49 -9.25
CA LEU A 103 -12.80 -1.55 -10.22
C LEU A 103 -12.53 -0.11 -9.78
N ILE A 104 -11.96 0.70 -10.66
CA ILE A 104 -11.65 2.11 -10.37
C ILE A 104 -12.70 3.00 -11.02
N GLU A 105 -13.39 3.81 -10.21
CA GLU A 105 -14.27 4.88 -10.71
C GLU A 105 -13.94 6.20 -10.01
N GLY A 106 -13.36 7.14 -10.77
CA GLY A 106 -12.87 8.40 -10.21
C GLY A 106 -11.78 8.18 -9.15
N ASN A 107 -12.02 8.64 -7.93
CA ASN A 107 -11.08 8.50 -6.79
C ASN A 107 -11.44 7.34 -5.86
N TYR A 108 -12.33 6.44 -6.30
CA TYR A 108 -12.79 5.30 -5.52
C TYR A 108 -12.39 4.00 -6.18
N ILE A 109 -12.03 3.02 -5.34
CA ILE A 109 -11.73 1.66 -5.74
C ILE A 109 -12.81 0.76 -5.13
N TYR A 110 -13.43 -0.07 -5.96
CA TYR A 110 -14.49 -0.98 -5.56
C TYR A 110 -13.97 -2.42 -5.62
N CYS A 111 -14.00 -3.09 -4.48
CA CYS A 111 -13.59 -4.49 -4.34
C CYS A 111 -14.70 -5.30 -3.68
N ARG A 112 -14.60 -6.63 -3.72
CA ARG A 112 -15.54 -7.52 -3.02
C ARG A 112 -14.83 -8.23 -1.89
N SER A 113 -15.50 -8.34 -0.75
CA SER A 113 -14.97 -9.13 0.37
C SER A 113 -14.89 -10.61 0.01
N PRO A 114 -13.94 -11.37 0.62
CA PRO A 114 -13.92 -12.81 0.50
C PRO A 114 -15.22 -13.45 0.99
N SER A 115 -15.51 -14.67 0.54
CA SER A 115 -16.67 -15.42 1.03
C SER A 115 -16.37 -16.10 2.36
N ALA A 116 -17.41 -16.49 3.09
CA ALA A 116 -17.24 -17.23 4.35
C ALA A 116 -16.38 -18.49 4.17
N ARG A 117 -16.40 -19.12 2.98
CA ARG A 117 -15.60 -20.31 2.64
C ARG A 117 -14.10 -20.01 2.51
N ASP A 118 -13.76 -18.79 2.12
CA ASP A 118 -12.39 -18.31 1.96
C ASP A 118 -11.83 -17.77 3.30
N VAL A 119 -12.72 -17.41 4.24
CA VAL A 119 -12.40 -16.84 5.58
C VAL A 119 -12.34 -17.91 6.68
N ILE A 120 -12.81 -19.15 6.47
CA ILE A 120 -12.76 -20.25 7.47
C ILE A 120 -11.34 -20.48 8.07
N PRO A 121 -10.22 -20.25 7.36
CA PRO A 121 -8.89 -20.30 7.95
C PRO A 121 -8.59 -19.20 9.00
N ILE A 122 -9.27 -18.04 8.95
CA ILE A 122 -8.98 -16.85 9.76
C ILE A 122 -9.56 -16.98 11.19
N THR A 123 -10.69 -17.65 11.36
CA THR A 123 -11.37 -17.75 12.68
C THR A 123 -11.16 -19.07 13.42
N ARG A 124 -10.46 -20.04 12.82
CA ARG A 124 -10.15 -21.33 13.47
C ARG A 124 -8.86 -21.22 14.28
N GLY A 125 -8.92 -20.55 15.43
CA GLY A 125 -7.80 -20.51 16.38
C GLY A 125 -7.58 -19.20 17.13
N GLN A 126 -8.47 -18.23 16.96
CA GLN A 126 -8.52 -17.00 17.75
C GLN A 126 -9.67 -17.05 18.76
#